data_AF-A0AAD4F9S1-F1
#
_entry.id   AF-A0AAD4F9S1-F1
#
_cell.length_a   1.000
_cell.length_b   1.000
_cell.length_c   1.000
_cell.angle_alpha   90.00
_cell.angle_beta   90.00
_cell.angle_gamma   90.00
#
_symmetry.space_group_name_H-M   'P 1'
#
loop_
_entity.id
_entity.type
_entity.pdbx_description
1 polymer ?
#
loop_
_entity_poly.entity_id
_entity_poly.type
_entity_poly.pdbx_seq_one_letter_code
_entity_poly.pdbx_strand_id
1 'polypeptide(L)'
;MPPSYTRTDTPVGLGLSLQQGDTSTPGVRHQTKDVCNEILEIMFEHALHKFDDSRERQVAGREKLLSFINIFVQAGERVEACLPAFPFKSANKVYKVLGSLPDKAEELALERLNSMCAKIKKVYKPGARVTIISDGITYNDLLSISDRETWAYNEALRQMAVEKKFTYVAFSHMRDLIDLPLPEKMRDITYVANCTNFRRELMNRYGRPDIDVDKEIVNDQDTKLTYLGYRKFLESDLRHIFTTGDDRGRNQYKRDVKYLAKQMLLRGYR
;
A
#
# COMPACT_ATOMS: atom_id res chain seq x y z
N MET A 1 -51.43 -61.20 2.42
CA MET A 1 -51.87 -60.78 3.77
C MET A 1 -52.16 -59.28 3.74
N PRO A 2 -53.41 -58.84 3.96
CA PRO A 2 -53.73 -57.55 4.58
C PRO A 2 -53.53 -57.65 6.12
N PRO A 3 -53.72 -56.61 6.97
CA PRO A 3 -54.48 -55.38 6.72
C PRO A 3 -53.87 -54.03 7.21
N SER A 4 -54.70 -53.01 7.02
CA SER A 4 -54.64 -51.57 7.32
C SER A 4 -54.58 -51.13 8.79
N TYR A 5 -54.39 -49.81 8.97
CA TYR A 5 -54.97 -48.82 9.92
C TYR A 5 -53.85 -47.83 10.38
N THR A 6 -53.94 -46.51 10.49
CA THR A 6 -54.90 -45.40 10.20
C THR A 6 -54.18 -44.09 10.56
N ARG A 7 -54.80 -42.92 10.31
CA ARG A 7 -54.26 -41.57 10.58
C ARG A 7 -54.98 -40.90 11.77
N THR A 8 -54.21 -40.45 12.77
CA THR A 8 -54.48 -39.37 13.78
C THR A 8 -53.26 -39.25 14.72
N ASP A 9 -52.83 -38.12 15.30
CA ASP A 9 -53.02 -36.69 14.94
C ASP A 9 -51.98 -35.79 15.66
N THR A 10 -52.03 -34.47 15.40
CA THR A 10 -51.20 -33.35 15.93
C THR A 10 -51.55 -32.91 17.37
N PRO A 11 -50.86 -31.91 18.00
CA PRO A 11 -49.47 -31.41 17.87
C PRO A 11 -48.77 -31.10 19.23
N VAL A 12 -47.43 -31.16 19.31
CA VAL A 12 -46.64 -30.40 20.33
C VAL A 12 -45.31 -29.95 19.73
N GLY A 13 -44.94 -28.68 19.93
CA GLY A 13 -43.74 -28.09 19.33
C GLY A 13 -42.46 -28.26 20.16
N LEU A 14 -41.32 -28.12 19.50
CA LEU A 14 -40.01 -27.88 20.11
C LEU A 14 -39.33 -26.72 19.38
N GLY A 15 -39.47 -25.52 19.95
CA GLY A 15 -38.67 -24.37 19.55
C GLY A 15 -37.24 -24.54 20.07
N LEU A 16 -36.33 -25.03 19.22
CA LEU A 16 -34.90 -25.02 19.51
C LEU A 16 -34.32 -23.66 19.13
N SER A 17 -34.35 -22.72 20.07
CA SER A 17 -33.55 -21.50 20.00
C SER A 17 -32.07 -21.88 19.89
N LEU A 18 -31.45 -21.54 18.77
CA LEU A 18 -30.00 -21.54 18.63
C LEU A 18 -29.42 -20.41 19.49
N GLN A 19 -29.16 -20.70 20.77
CA GLN A 19 -28.31 -19.85 21.59
C GLN A 19 -26.87 -19.93 21.06
N GLN A 20 -26.50 -18.97 20.21
CA GLN A 20 -25.11 -18.60 20.04
C GLN A 20 -24.62 -17.97 21.34
N GLY A 21 -24.03 -18.78 22.21
CA GLY A 21 -23.35 -18.29 23.41
C GLY A 21 -22.09 -17.54 23.02
N ASP A 22 -22.10 -16.21 23.14
CA ASP A 22 -20.90 -15.38 23.09
C ASP A 22 -20.07 -15.66 24.36
N THR A 23 -19.20 -16.67 24.31
CA THR A 23 -18.34 -17.08 25.44
C THR A 23 -17.14 -16.16 25.66
N SER A 24 -17.18 -14.91 25.17
CA SER A 24 -16.12 -13.93 25.43
C SER A 24 -16.25 -13.33 26.84
N THR A 25 -15.34 -13.70 27.74
CA THR A 25 -15.32 -13.18 29.12
C THR A 25 -15.11 -11.66 29.10
N PRO A 26 -15.91 -10.85 29.82
CA PRO A 26 -15.88 -9.38 29.69
C PRO A 26 -14.50 -8.73 29.85
N GLY A 27 -13.65 -9.26 30.74
CA GLY A 27 -12.29 -8.77 30.94
C GLY A 27 -11.36 -8.95 29.73
N VAL A 28 -11.48 -10.07 29.01
CA VAL A 28 -10.67 -10.33 27.78
C VAL A 28 -11.08 -9.36 26.68
N ARG A 29 -12.39 -9.10 26.53
CA ARG A 29 -12.93 -8.17 25.54
C ARG A 29 -12.51 -6.71 25.82
N HIS A 30 -12.41 -6.32 27.10
CA HIS A 30 -11.88 -5.01 27.49
C HIS A 30 -10.39 -4.89 27.16
N GLN A 31 -9.58 -5.85 27.64
CA GLN A 31 -8.13 -5.86 27.41
C GLN A 31 -7.76 -5.84 25.92
N THR A 32 -8.48 -6.58 25.07
CA THR A 32 -8.29 -6.52 23.62
C THR A 32 -8.60 -5.14 23.05
N LYS A 33 -9.69 -4.49 23.49
CA LYS A 33 -10.06 -3.14 23.04
C LYS A 33 -8.99 -2.11 23.43
N ASP A 34 -8.41 -2.24 24.61
CA ASP A 34 -7.36 -1.35 25.09
C ASP A 34 -6.08 -1.49 24.23
N VAL A 35 -5.63 -2.74 23.99
CA VAL A 35 -4.49 -3.04 23.11
C VAL A 35 -4.71 -2.53 21.68
N CYS A 36 -5.89 -2.70 21.10
CA CYS A 36 -6.20 -2.18 19.75
C CYS A 36 -6.07 -0.66 19.67
N ASN A 37 -6.45 0.07 20.73
CA ASN A 37 -6.29 1.52 20.79
C ASN A 37 -4.82 1.91 20.95
N GLU A 38 -4.06 1.27 21.84
CA GLU A 38 -2.62 1.54 22.01
C GLU A 38 -1.83 1.34 20.71
N ILE A 39 -2.12 0.26 19.97
CA ILE A 39 -1.52 0.03 18.64
C ILE A 39 -1.84 1.19 17.68
N LEU A 40 -3.10 1.63 17.64
CA LEU A 40 -3.52 2.70 16.74
C LEU A 40 -2.92 4.06 17.09
N GLU A 41 -2.83 4.42 18.38
CA GLU A 41 -2.16 5.65 18.81
C GLU A 41 -0.68 5.64 18.40
N ILE A 42 0.03 4.51 18.58
CA ILE A 42 1.41 4.36 18.10
C ILE A 42 1.47 4.54 16.58
N MET A 43 0.52 4.03 15.80
CA MET A 43 0.51 4.28 14.35
C MET A 43 0.25 5.76 14.01
N PHE A 44 -0.62 6.45 14.75
CA PHE A 44 -0.90 7.88 14.57
C PHE A 44 0.25 8.80 14.96
N GLU A 45 1.07 8.47 15.99
CA GLU A 45 2.34 9.16 16.28
C GLU A 45 3.30 9.19 15.07
N HIS A 46 3.23 8.14 14.23
CA HIS A 46 4.13 7.97 13.09
C HIS A 46 3.54 8.52 11.77
N ALA A 47 2.27 8.92 11.77
CA ALA A 47 1.56 9.49 10.62
C ALA A 47 2.13 10.85 10.15
N LEU A 48 1.71 11.29 8.97
CA LEU A 48 2.08 12.56 8.37
C LEU A 48 1.02 13.63 8.68
N HIS A 49 1.28 14.50 9.66
CA HIS A 49 0.47 15.69 9.92
C HIS A 49 0.79 16.83 8.92
N LYS A 50 0.73 16.54 7.61
CA LYS A 50 1.15 17.46 6.53
C LYS A 50 0.05 18.37 5.98
N PHE A 51 -1.20 18.13 6.38
CA PHE A 51 -2.37 18.87 5.91
C PHE A 51 -3.21 19.34 7.10
N ASP A 52 -3.88 20.48 6.97
CA ASP A 52 -4.64 21.08 8.07
C ASP A 52 -5.80 20.17 8.54
N ASP A 53 -6.33 19.34 7.64
CA ASP A 53 -7.40 18.35 7.89
C ASP A 53 -6.91 17.00 8.47
N SER A 54 -5.60 16.84 8.75
CA SER A 54 -5.01 15.54 9.15
C SER A 54 -5.69 14.92 10.37
N ARG A 55 -6.13 15.74 11.34
CA ARG A 55 -6.82 15.27 12.55
C ARG A 55 -8.24 14.78 12.26
N GLU A 56 -8.98 15.49 11.40
CA GLU A 56 -10.33 15.12 11.01
C GLU A 56 -10.33 13.79 10.24
N ARG A 57 -9.36 13.60 9.32
CA ARG A 57 -9.14 12.33 8.62
C ARG A 57 -8.78 11.19 9.57
N GLN A 58 -7.94 11.44 10.58
CA GLN A 58 -7.60 10.43 11.60
C GLN A 58 -8.83 10.00 12.42
N VAL A 59 -9.69 10.95 12.81
CA VAL A 59 -10.96 10.65 13.49
C VAL A 59 -11.89 9.83 12.58
N ALA A 60 -12.10 10.26 11.33
CA ALA A 60 -12.96 9.55 10.38
C ALA A 60 -12.46 8.13 10.04
N GLY A 61 -11.14 7.93 9.97
CA GLY A 61 -10.52 6.63 9.72
C GLY A 61 -10.40 5.71 10.93
N ARG A 62 -10.61 6.21 12.15
CA ARG A 62 -10.29 5.52 13.41
C ARG A 62 -10.95 4.15 13.52
N GLU A 63 -12.28 4.10 13.46
CA GLU A 63 -13.05 2.87 13.65
C GLU A 63 -12.72 1.80 12.58
N LYS A 64 -12.43 2.24 11.35
CA LYS A 64 -12.02 1.36 10.25
C LYS A 64 -10.63 0.77 10.48
N LEU A 65 -9.69 1.53 11.03
CA LEU A 65 -8.36 1.02 11.39
C LEU A 65 -8.42 0.11 12.64
N LEU A 66 -9.22 0.47 13.65
CA LEU A 66 -9.45 -0.37 14.84
C LEU A 66 -10.05 -1.73 14.46
N SER A 67 -11.01 -1.79 13.53
CA SER A 67 -11.60 -3.07 13.12
C SER A 67 -10.59 -3.99 12.43
N PHE A 68 -9.70 -3.46 11.58
CA PHE A 68 -8.61 -4.24 10.98
C PHE A 68 -7.56 -4.69 12.02
N ILE A 69 -7.15 -3.81 12.96
CA ILE A 69 -6.23 -4.18 14.04
C ILE A 69 -6.84 -5.29 14.91
N ASN A 70 -8.13 -5.17 15.26
CA ASN A 70 -8.83 -6.13 16.09
C ASN A 70 -8.88 -7.55 15.48
N ILE A 71 -8.89 -7.71 14.15
CA ILE A 71 -8.81 -9.04 13.51
C ILE A 71 -7.54 -9.77 13.95
N PHE A 72 -6.37 -9.12 13.84
CA PHE A 72 -5.09 -9.69 14.27
C PHE A 72 -5.02 -9.87 15.79
N VAL A 73 -5.48 -8.88 16.56
CA VAL A 73 -5.40 -8.92 18.03
C VAL A 73 -6.25 -10.05 18.63
N GLN A 74 -7.46 -10.27 18.12
CA GLN A 74 -8.32 -11.40 18.53
C GLN A 74 -7.72 -12.76 18.15
N ALA A 75 -7.04 -12.85 17.00
CA ALA A 75 -6.33 -14.06 16.59
C ALA A 75 -5.03 -14.32 17.37
N GLY A 76 -4.52 -13.32 18.13
CA GLY A 76 -3.20 -13.39 18.76
C GLY A 76 -2.04 -13.31 17.75
N GLU A 77 -2.28 -12.78 16.56
CA GLU A 77 -1.34 -12.74 15.44
C GLU A 77 -0.64 -11.40 15.30
N ARG A 78 0.53 -11.38 14.64
CA ARG A 78 1.25 -10.13 14.35
C ARG A 78 0.42 -9.25 13.42
N VAL A 79 0.28 -7.96 13.75
CA VAL A 79 -0.37 -6.98 12.86
C VAL A 79 0.48 -6.79 11.61
N GLU A 80 -0.06 -7.17 10.45
CA GLU A 80 0.60 -7.02 9.15
C GLU A 80 0.10 -5.76 8.44
N ALA A 81 1.02 -4.88 8.06
CA ALA A 81 0.73 -3.72 7.22
C ALA A 81 1.48 -3.82 5.89
N CYS A 82 0.83 -3.45 4.79
CA CYS A 82 1.46 -3.33 3.47
C CYS A 82 1.57 -1.86 3.07
N LEU A 83 2.75 -1.44 2.58
CA LEU A 83 3.01 -0.07 2.19
C LEU A 83 3.56 -0.02 0.74
N PRO A 84 2.73 0.36 -0.25
CA PRO A 84 3.19 0.75 -1.58
C PRO A 84 4.04 2.02 -1.46
N ALA A 85 5.37 1.90 -1.58
CA ALA A 85 6.30 3.00 -1.40
C ALA A 85 7.71 2.63 -1.88
N PHE A 86 8.61 3.62 -1.83
CA PHE A 86 10.00 3.52 -2.25
C PHE A 86 10.15 2.95 -3.68
N PRO A 87 9.63 3.67 -4.70
CA PRO A 87 9.74 3.24 -6.09
C PRO A 87 11.18 3.35 -6.62
N PHE A 88 11.78 4.54 -6.46
CA PHE A 88 13.11 4.97 -6.94
C PHE A 88 13.38 6.42 -6.50
N LYS A 89 14.61 6.91 -6.67
CA LYS A 89 14.93 8.35 -6.53
C LYS A 89 14.39 9.13 -7.74
N SER A 90 14.01 10.40 -7.52
CA SER A 90 13.63 11.35 -8.58
C SER A 90 14.61 11.33 -9.76
N ALA A 91 14.09 11.46 -10.98
CA ALA A 91 14.91 11.52 -12.18
C ALA A 91 15.70 12.84 -12.30
N ASN A 92 15.26 13.91 -11.63
CA ASN A 92 15.99 15.16 -11.52
C ASN A 92 17.18 15.00 -10.54
N LYS A 93 18.34 14.63 -11.08
CA LYS A 93 19.62 14.54 -10.34
C LYS A 93 20.33 15.90 -10.18
N VAL A 94 19.77 17.01 -10.68
CA VAL A 94 20.42 18.33 -10.66
C VAL A 94 20.28 19.00 -9.29
N TYR A 95 19.11 18.88 -8.66
CA TYR A 95 18.87 19.50 -7.35
C TYR A 95 17.91 18.74 -6.41
N LYS A 96 17.21 17.69 -6.88
CA LYS A 96 16.23 16.98 -6.03
C LYS A 96 16.81 15.79 -5.26
N VAL A 97 17.84 15.14 -5.80
CA VAL A 97 18.46 13.93 -5.22
C VAL A 97 19.95 13.92 -5.51
N LEU A 98 20.73 13.28 -4.62
CA LEU A 98 22.19 13.16 -4.75
C LEU A 98 22.62 12.06 -5.75
N GLY A 99 21.69 11.20 -6.19
CA GLY A 99 21.97 10.10 -7.09
C GLY A 99 20.74 9.22 -7.38
N SER A 100 21.00 7.99 -7.82
CA SER A 100 19.96 7.02 -8.19
C SER A 100 19.68 5.97 -7.11
N LEU A 101 20.55 5.83 -6.12
CA LEU A 101 20.42 4.88 -5.01
C LEU A 101 19.79 5.55 -3.77
N PRO A 102 19.24 4.76 -2.81
CA PRO A 102 18.79 5.26 -1.52
C PRO A 102 19.91 6.00 -0.77
N ASP A 103 19.54 7.05 -0.06
CA ASP A 103 20.41 7.87 0.78
C ASP A 103 19.85 7.97 2.22
N LYS A 104 20.37 8.92 3.01
CA LYS A 104 19.97 9.10 4.42
C LYS A 104 18.49 9.42 4.59
N ALA A 105 17.80 9.95 3.57
CA ALA A 105 16.35 10.16 3.61
C ALA A 105 15.57 8.84 3.66
N GLU A 106 15.97 7.86 2.83
CA GLU A 106 15.37 6.52 2.87
C GLU A 106 15.74 5.78 4.17
N GLU A 107 16.98 5.89 4.65
CA GLU A 107 17.40 5.28 5.92
C GLU A 107 16.52 5.75 7.10
N LEU A 108 16.30 7.07 7.23
CA LEU A 108 15.47 7.65 8.29
C LEU A 108 13.99 7.28 8.14
N ALA A 109 13.50 7.11 6.91
CA ALA A 109 12.13 6.67 6.67
C ALA A 109 11.92 5.19 7.05
N LEU A 110 12.87 4.31 6.71
CA LEU A 110 12.89 2.91 7.15
C LEU A 110 13.03 2.80 8.68
N GLU A 111 13.89 3.61 9.29
CA GLU A 111 14.08 3.69 10.75
C GLU A 111 12.77 4.08 11.46
N ARG A 112 12.02 5.08 10.92
CA ARG A 112 10.72 5.49 11.47
C ARG A 112 9.69 4.36 11.42
N LEU A 113 9.60 3.62 10.32
CA LEU A 113 8.72 2.46 10.18
C LEU A 113 9.12 1.33 11.15
N ASN A 114 10.41 1.01 11.23
CA ASN A 114 10.94 0.00 12.13
C ASN A 114 10.68 0.36 13.61
N SER A 115 10.85 1.64 13.96
CA SER A 115 10.61 2.17 15.32
C SER A 115 9.14 2.12 15.73
N MET A 116 8.22 2.38 14.80
CA MET A 116 6.78 2.22 15.02
C MET A 116 6.43 0.78 15.40
N CYS A 117 6.90 -0.19 14.61
CA CYS A 117 6.67 -1.61 14.90
C CYS A 117 7.36 -2.08 16.20
N ALA A 118 8.56 -1.55 16.49
CA ALA A 118 9.27 -1.82 17.75
C ALA A 118 8.53 -1.26 18.98
N LYS A 119 7.84 -0.13 18.86
CA LYS A 119 6.92 0.39 19.90
C LYS A 119 5.71 -0.53 20.05
N ILE A 120 5.05 -0.92 18.95
CA ILE A 120 3.91 -1.84 18.98
C ILE A 120 4.27 -3.18 19.66
N LYS A 121 5.48 -3.70 19.41
CA LYS A 121 5.98 -4.94 20.05
C LYS A 121 6.07 -4.87 21.58
N LYS A 122 6.15 -3.68 22.19
CA LYS A 122 6.20 -3.49 23.65
C LYS A 122 4.82 -3.60 24.30
N VAL A 123 3.78 -3.13 23.62
CA VAL A 123 2.38 -3.17 24.11
C VAL A 123 1.66 -4.45 23.67
N TYR A 124 2.06 -5.02 22.53
CA TYR A 124 1.44 -6.21 21.95
C TYR A 124 2.49 -7.27 21.61
N LYS A 125 2.45 -8.40 22.34
CA LYS A 125 3.50 -9.45 22.28
C LYS A 125 3.76 -10.03 20.88
N PRO A 126 2.77 -10.29 20.00
CA PRO A 126 3.03 -10.66 18.60
C PRO A 126 3.72 -9.52 17.82
N GLY A 127 3.27 -8.29 18.05
CA GLY A 127 3.84 -7.06 17.51
C GLY A 127 3.24 -6.64 16.17
N ALA A 128 4.00 -5.90 15.38
CA ALA A 128 3.64 -5.50 14.02
C ALA A 128 4.81 -5.67 13.04
N ARG A 129 4.50 -5.69 11.74
CA ARG A 129 5.47 -5.65 10.64
C ARG A 129 4.93 -4.79 9.50
N VAL A 130 5.79 -3.98 8.89
CA VAL A 130 5.49 -3.26 7.64
C VAL A 130 6.18 -3.98 6.49
N THR A 131 5.42 -4.45 5.52
CA THR A 131 5.95 -4.98 4.26
C THR A 131 5.89 -3.87 3.20
N ILE A 132 7.06 -3.40 2.78
CA ILE A 132 7.20 -2.46 1.68
C ILE A 132 6.99 -3.21 0.36
N ILE A 133 6.06 -2.73 -0.44
CA ILE A 133 5.81 -3.18 -1.80
C ILE A 133 6.36 -2.07 -2.71
N SER A 134 7.45 -2.32 -3.43
CA SER A 134 7.96 -1.30 -4.35
C SER A 134 7.06 -1.22 -5.58
N ASP A 135 6.42 -0.07 -5.72
CA ASP A 135 5.54 0.29 -6.83
C ASP A 135 6.31 0.91 -8.01
N GLY A 136 7.65 0.96 -7.94
CA GLY A 136 8.48 1.62 -8.95
C GLY A 136 8.28 1.08 -10.36
N ILE A 137 8.19 -0.24 -10.52
CA ILE A 137 7.93 -0.89 -11.81
C ILE A 137 6.57 -0.52 -12.44
N THR A 138 5.60 -0.08 -11.63
CA THR A 138 4.30 0.41 -12.11
C THR A 138 4.41 1.77 -12.79
N TYR A 139 5.44 2.57 -12.48
CA TYR A 139 5.53 3.99 -12.89
C TYR A 139 6.88 4.43 -13.48
N ASN A 140 7.94 3.65 -13.41
CA ASN A 140 9.30 4.07 -13.76
C ASN A 140 9.45 4.48 -15.24
N ASP A 141 8.81 3.76 -16.15
CA ASP A 141 8.73 4.09 -17.58
C ASP A 141 8.03 5.45 -17.82
N LEU A 142 6.93 5.74 -17.09
CA LEU A 142 6.27 7.05 -17.12
C LEU A 142 7.22 8.16 -16.63
N LEU A 143 8.06 7.86 -15.64
CA LEU A 143 8.98 8.83 -15.01
C LEU A 143 10.38 8.86 -15.63
N SER A 144 10.58 8.20 -16.77
CA SER A 144 11.88 8.09 -17.48
C SER A 144 13.01 7.50 -16.63
N ILE A 145 12.66 6.66 -15.65
CA ILE A 145 13.58 5.87 -14.84
C ILE A 145 13.70 4.48 -15.46
N SER A 146 14.92 4.08 -15.80
CA SER A 146 15.14 2.75 -16.41
C SER A 146 14.82 1.60 -15.45
N ASP A 147 14.39 0.47 -15.99
CA ASP A 147 14.16 -0.76 -15.22
C ASP A 147 15.40 -1.21 -14.42
N ARG A 148 16.60 -0.96 -14.95
CA ARG A 148 17.87 -1.23 -14.26
C ARG A 148 18.11 -0.29 -13.08
N GLU A 149 17.73 0.98 -13.18
CA GLU A 149 17.81 1.93 -12.05
C GLU A 149 16.80 1.55 -10.96
N THR A 150 15.56 1.22 -11.32
CA THR A 150 14.54 0.74 -10.38
C THR A 150 15.00 -0.53 -9.64
N TRP A 151 15.62 -1.48 -10.34
CA TRP A 151 16.23 -2.67 -9.74
C TRP A 151 17.35 -2.30 -8.74
N ALA A 152 18.33 -1.52 -9.18
CA ALA A 152 19.50 -1.16 -8.36
C ALA A 152 19.12 -0.39 -7.10
N TYR A 153 18.18 0.56 -7.21
CA TYR A 153 17.61 1.27 -6.06
C TYR A 153 16.98 0.31 -5.05
N ASN A 154 16.18 -0.64 -5.54
CA ASN A 154 15.46 -1.60 -4.72
C ASN A 154 16.38 -2.59 -3.99
N GLU A 155 17.42 -3.10 -4.66
CA GLU A 155 18.44 -3.94 -4.05
C GLU A 155 19.23 -3.18 -2.97
N ALA A 156 19.65 -1.95 -3.26
CA ALA A 156 20.33 -1.10 -2.28
C ALA A 156 19.45 -0.76 -1.07
N LEU A 157 18.13 -0.61 -1.25
CA LEU A 157 17.18 -0.35 -0.16
C LEU A 157 17.03 -1.57 0.77
N ARG A 158 16.96 -2.78 0.18
CA ARG A 158 16.97 -4.05 0.94
C ARG A 158 18.27 -4.21 1.71
N GLN A 159 19.40 -3.98 1.06
CA GLN A 159 20.73 -4.06 1.67
C GLN A 159 20.88 -3.08 2.85
N MET A 160 20.45 -1.82 2.67
CA MET A 160 20.41 -0.82 3.74
C MET A 160 19.60 -1.29 4.95
N ALA A 161 18.42 -1.88 4.74
CA ALA A 161 17.60 -2.39 5.84
C ALA A 161 18.27 -3.54 6.63
N VAL A 162 19.02 -4.41 5.94
CA VAL A 162 19.82 -5.47 6.55
C VAL A 162 20.97 -4.88 7.37
N GLU A 163 21.76 -3.99 6.78
CA GLU A 163 22.91 -3.34 7.43
C GLU A 163 22.51 -2.56 8.70
N LYS A 164 21.38 -1.86 8.64
CA LYS A 164 20.82 -1.08 9.75
C LYS A 164 19.98 -1.92 10.73
N LYS A 165 19.83 -3.22 10.47
CA LYS A 165 19.10 -4.19 11.30
C LYS A 165 17.62 -3.81 11.52
N PHE A 166 16.96 -3.31 10.48
CA PHE A 166 15.52 -2.97 10.51
C PHE A 166 14.65 -4.23 10.42
N THR A 167 14.63 -5.03 11.50
CA THR A 167 14.01 -6.36 11.56
C THR A 167 12.47 -6.37 11.52
N TYR A 168 11.80 -5.21 11.68
CA TYR A 168 10.34 -5.09 11.57
C TYR A 168 9.86 -4.59 10.20
N VAL A 169 10.78 -4.33 9.26
CA VAL A 169 10.47 -3.95 7.89
C VAL A 169 10.81 -5.12 6.96
N ALA A 170 9.82 -5.58 6.21
CA ALA A 170 10.00 -6.56 5.14
C ALA A 170 9.85 -5.91 3.76
N PHE A 171 10.28 -6.61 2.73
CA PHE A 171 10.13 -6.19 1.33
C PHE A 171 9.46 -7.31 0.56
N SER A 172 8.48 -6.97 -0.28
CA SER A 172 7.91 -7.86 -1.28
C SER A 172 8.41 -7.45 -2.65
N HIS A 173 8.82 -8.43 -3.46
CA HIS A 173 9.12 -8.22 -4.87
C HIS A 173 7.83 -8.35 -5.69
N MET A 174 7.76 -7.69 -6.85
CA MET A 174 6.61 -7.82 -7.75
C MET A 174 6.31 -9.27 -8.14
N ARG A 175 7.35 -10.12 -8.26
CA ARG A 175 7.21 -11.58 -8.50
C ARG A 175 6.37 -12.32 -7.45
N ASP A 176 6.21 -11.77 -6.25
CA ASP A 176 5.44 -12.38 -5.17
C ASP A 176 3.95 -11.98 -5.23
N LEU A 177 3.60 -11.06 -6.14
CA LEU A 177 2.26 -10.47 -6.30
C LEU A 177 1.61 -10.82 -7.66
N ILE A 178 2.32 -11.53 -8.52
CA ILE A 178 1.92 -11.86 -9.89
C ILE A 178 2.11 -13.36 -10.14
N ASP A 179 1.19 -13.96 -10.86
CA ASP A 179 1.25 -15.36 -11.23
C ASP A 179 1.84 -15.49 -12.65
N LEU A 180 3.17 -15.57 -12.72
CA LEU A 180 3.93 -15.69 -13.97
C LEU A 180 5.04 -16.74 -13.81
N PRO A 181 5.39 -17.48 -14.88
CA PRO A 181 6.54 -18.39 -14.88
C PRO A 181 7.85 -17.60 -14.87
N LEU A 182 8.45 -17.46 -13.68
CA LEU A 182 9.65 -16.65 -13.46
C LEU A 182 10.83 -17.50 -12.96
N PRO A 183 12.09 -17.07 -13.22
CA PRO A 183 13.26 -17.74 -12.66
C PRO A 183 13.24 -17.76 -11.13
N GLU A 184 13.65 -18.88 -10.53
CA GLU A 184 13.71 -19.08 -9.07
C GLU A 184 14.45 -17.93 -8.37
N LYS A 185 15.58 -17.48 -8.96
CA LYS A 185 16.37 -16.34 -8.51
C LYS A 185 16.36 -15.23 -9.55
N MET A 186 15.88 -14.06 -9.13
CA MET A 186 15.90 -12.84 -9.93
C MET A 186 17.20 -12.08 -9.71
N ARG A 187 17.89 -11.82 -10.81
CA ARG A 187 19.02 -10.87 -10.96
C ARG A 187 18.60 -9.73 -11.88
N ASP A 188 19.44 -8.71 -12.00
CA ASP A 188 19.21 -7.51 -12.83
C ASP A 188 18.74 -7.83 -14.26
N ILE A 189 19.45 -8.68 -15.01
CA ILE A 189 19.10 -9.06 -16.39
C ILE A 189 17.72 -9.72 -16.45
N THR A 190 17.45 -10.69 -15.56
CA THR A 190 16.17 -11.42 -15.52
C THR A 190 15.01 -10.56 -15.03
N TYR A 191 15.27 -9.57 -14.17
CA TYR A 191 14.26 -8.60 -13.74
C TYR A 191 13.90 -7.69 -14.92
N VAL A 192 14.90 -7.04 -15.54
CA VAL A 192 14.70 -6.13 -16.69
C VAL A 192 13.99 -6.84 -17.84
N ALA A 193 14.38 -8.09 -18.16
CA ALA A 193 13.73 -8.90 -19.19
C ALA A 193 12.25 -9.20 -18.92
N ASN A 194 11.80 -9.14 -17.66
CA ASN A 194 10.41 -9.40 -17.27
C ASN A 194 9.62 -8.15 -16.87
N CYS A 195 10.23 -6.97 -16.77
CA CYS A 195 9.56 -5.73 -16.40
C CYS A 195 8.30 -5.42 -17.24
N THR A 196 8.36 -5.63 -18.55
CA THR A 196 7.20 -5.47 -19.44
C THR A 196 6.10 -6.50 -19.14
N ASN A 197 6.46 -7.75 -18.82
CA ASN A 197 5.51 -8.78 -18.41
C ASN A 197 4.84 -8.43 -17.08
N PHE A 198 5.59 -7.88 -16.12
CA PHE A 198 5.07 -7.42 -14.82
C PHE A 198 4.03 -6.32 -14.98
N ARG A 199 4.35 -5.26 -15.74
CA ARG A 199 3.42 -4.18 -16.04
C ARG A 199 2.16 -4.68 -16.73
N ARG A 200 2.31 -5.54 -17.76
CA ARG A 200 1.18 -6.12 -18.49
C ARG A 200 0.28 -6.95 -17.58
N GLU A 201 0.84 -7.79 -16.72
CA GLU A 201 0.06 -8.61 -15.79
C GLU A 201 -0.68 -7.75 -14.76
N LEU A 202 -0.02 -6.75 -14.18
CA LEU A 202 -0.68 -5.80 -13.28
C LEU A 202 -1.85 -5.08 -13.96
N MET A 203 -1.63 -4.52 -15.16
CA MET A 203 -2.66 -3.76 -15.87
C MET A 203 -3.81 -4.64 -16.34
N ASN A 204 -3.55 -5.89 -16.73
CA ASN A 204 -4.60 -6.84 -17.12
C ASN A 204 -5.42 -7.34 -15.92
N ARG A 205 -4.77 -7.58 -14.77
CA ARG A 205 -5.40 -8.20 -13.58
C ARG A 205 -6.07 -7.19 -12.65
N TYR A 206 -5.54 -5.96 -12.57
CA TYR A 206 -5.97 -4.94 -11.61
C TYR A 206 -6.30 -3.58 -12.25
N GLY A 207 -6.04 -3.39 -13.56
CA GLY A 207 -6.37 -2.16 -14.25
C GLY A 207 -7.86 -2.01 -14.52
N ARG A 208 -8.29 -0.75 -14.67
CA ARG A 208 -9.67 -0.37 -15.01
C ARG A 208 -9.69 0.28 -16.40
N PRO A 209 -9.77 -0.48 -17.50
CA PRO A 209 -9.72 0.08 -18.86
C PRO A 209 -10.98 0.90 -19.21
N ASP A 210 -12.04 0.76 -18.42
CA ASP A 210 -13.33 1.43 -18.52
C ASP A 210 -13.38 2.82 -17.84
N ILE A 211 -12.34 3.22 -17.10
CA ILE A 211 -12.39 4.39 -16.23
C ILE A 211 -12.27 5.72 -16.97
N ASP A 212 -13.22 6.63 -16.71
CA ASP A 212 -13.09 8.04 -17.07
C ASP A 212 -12.35 8.79 -15.96
N VAL A 213 -11.01 8.84 -16.07
CA VAL A 213 -10.15 9.51 -15.09
C VAL A 213 -10.42 11.02 -14.96
N ASP A 214 -10.95 11.68 -16.00
CA ASP A 214 -11.32 13.10 -15.91
C ASP A 214 -12.58 13.28 -15.05
N LYS A 215 -13.57 12.41 -15.23
CA LYS A 215 -14.77 12.37 -14.38
C LYS A 215 -14.43 12.04 -12.92
N GLU A 216 -13.52 11.10 -12.68
CA GLU A 216 -13.06 10.76 -11.32
C GLU A 216 -12.31 11.92 -10.65
N ILE A 217 -11.43 12.63 -11.36
CA ILE A 217 -10.76 13.85 -10.86
C ILE A 217 -11.75 14.97 -10.49
N VAL A 218 -12.95 14.99 -11.07
CA VAL A 218 -13.99 15.97 -10.75
C VAL A 218 -14.84 15.53 -9.56
N ASN A 219 -15.25 14.26 -9.53
CA ASN A 219 -16.25 13.74 -8.58
C ASN A 219 -15.66 13.20 -7.27
N ASP A 220 -14.45 12.63 -7.31
CA ASP A 220 -13.78 12.09 -6.12
C ASP A 220 -12.67 13.02 -5.62
N GLN A 221 -12.79 13.44 -4.37
CA GLN A 221 -11.91 14.45 -3.78
C GLN A 221 -10.51 13.89 -3.49
N ASP A 222 -10.37 12.60 -3.16
CA ASP A 222 -9.06 11.99 -2.88
C ASP A 222 -8.27 11.70 -4.18
N THR A 223 -8.96 11.27 -5.24
CA THR A 223 -8.42 11.17 -6.61
C THR A 223 -7.95 12.54 -7.11
N LYS A 224 -8.75 13.58 -6.89
CA LYS A 224 -8.39 14.97 -7.23
C LYS A 224 -7.15 15.46 -6.47
N LEU A 225 -7.06 15.20 -5.17
CA LEU A 225 -5.88 15.54 -4.36
C LEU A 225 -4.63 14.77 -4.83
N THR A 226 -4.80 13.50 -5.19
CA THR A 226 -3.73 12.64 -5.74
C THR A 226 -3.23 13.16 -7.09
N TYR A 227 -4.12 13.52 -8.01
CA TYR A 227 -3.80 14.17 -9.29
C TYR A 227 -3.04 15.50 -9.11
N LEU A 228 -3.46 16.33 -8.16
CA LEU A 228 -2.79 17.59 -7.86
C LEU A 228 -1.40 17.37 -7.26
N GLY A 229 -1.26 16.35 -6.40
CA GLY A 229 0.03 15.88 -5.88
C GLY A 229 0.99 15.45 -6.99
N TYR A 230 0.55 14.53 -7.86
CA TYR A 230 1.32 14.08 -9.03
C TYR A 230 1.74 15.25 -9.92
N ARG A 231 0.81 16.13 -10.31
CA ARG A 231 1.15 17.32 -11.13
C ARG A 231 2.25 18.18 -10.50
N LYS A 232 2.15 18.48 -9.21
CA LYS A 232 3.13 19.30 -8.49
C LYS A 232 4.50 18.62 -8.41
N PHE A 233 4.52 17.31 -8.19
CA PHE A 233 5.74 16.50 -8.17
C PHE A 233 6.40 16.46 -9.55
N LEU A 234 5.66 16.01 -10.57
CA LEU A 234 6.10 15.83 -11.95
C LEU A 234 6.65 17.11 -12.59
N GLU A 235 6.05 18.28 -12.34
CA GLU A 235 6.52 19.55 -12.91
C GLU A 235 7.98 19.85 -12.52
N SER A 236 8.46 19.32 -11.39
CA SER A 236 9.84 19.46 -10.90
C SER A 236 10.76 18.29 -11.23
N ASP A 237 10.25 17.06 -11.30
CA ASP A 237 11.02 15.85 -11.63
C ASP A 237 11.44 15.83 -13.10
N LEU A 238 10.52 16.21 -13.99
CA LEU A 238 10.71 16.03 -15.43
C LEU A 238 11.43 17.21 -16.11
N ARG A 239 11.63 18.33 -15.41
CA ARG A 239 12.09 19.60 -15.99
C ARG A 239 13.44 19.51 -16.69
N HIS A 240 14.33 18.66 -16.20
CA HIS A 240 15.68 18.47 -16.73
C HIS A 240 15.80 17.29 -17.72
N ILE A 241 14.73 16.50 -17.87
CA ILE A 241 14.63 15.39 -18.84
C ILE A 241 13.94 15.92 -20.10
N PHE A 242 12.77 16.51 -19.91
CA PHE A 242 11.91 17.09 -20.93
C PHE A 242 12.02 18.61 -20.86
N THR A 243 13.20 19.11 -21.20
CA THR A 243 13.52 20.54 -21.17
C THR A 243 12.54 21.36 -22.02
N THR A 244 12.35 22.62 -21.61
CA THR A 244 11.68 23.63 -22.42
C THR A 244 12.73 24.30 -23.31
N GLY A 245 12.53 24.26 -24.61
CA GLY A 245 13.31 24.94 -25.63
C GLY A 245 12.37 25.47 -26.72
N ASP A 246 12.90 25.72 -27.91
CA ASP A 246 12.16 26.34 -29.02
C ASP A 246 10.89 25.56 -29.39
N ASP A 247 10.95 24.22 -29.40
CA ASP A 247 9.80 23.35 -29.70
C ASP A 247 8.82 23.14 -28.53
N ARG A 248 9.19 23.50 -27.29
CA ARG A 248 8.35 23.28 -26.09
C ARG A 248 8.34 24.46 -25.12
N GLY A 249 7.39 25.35 -25.33
CA GLY A 249 7.07 26.41 -24.36
C GLY A 249 6.52 25.89 -23.02
N ARG A 250 6.66 26.69 -21.96
CA ARG A 250 6.25 26.38 -20.57
C ARG A 250 4.78 25.90 -20.43
N ASN A 251 3.88 26.42 -21.25
CA ASN A 251 2.47 26.02 -21.23
C ASN A 251 2.23 24.63 -21.85
N GLN A 252 3.03 24.23 -22.86
CA GLN A 252 2.98 22.89 -23.41
C GLN A 252 3.51 21.87 -22.39
N TYR A 253 4.67 22.14 -21.77
CA TYR A 253 5.21 21.31 -20.70
C TYR A 253 4.19 21.06 -19.57
N LYS A 254 3.43 22.10 -19.16
CA LYS A 254 2.36 21.97 -18.17
C LYS A 254 1.14 21.16 -18.66
N ARG A 255 0.91 21.02 -19.97
CA ARG A 255 -0.09 20.10 -20.54
C ARG A 255 0.43 18.66 -20.54
N ASP A 256 1.67 18.46 -20.98
CA ASP A 256 2.34 17.15 -21.01
C ASP A 256 2.40 16.52 -19.59
N VAL A 257 2.77 17.32 -18.58
CA VAL A 257 2.76 16.92 -17.16
C VAL A 257 1.36 16.55 -16.65
N LYS A 258 0.30 17.24 -17.07
CA LYS A 258 -1.09 16.89 -16.71
C LYS A 258 -1.51 15.56 -17.34
N TYR A 259 -1.15 15.33 -18.60
CA TYR A 259 -1.41 14.06 -19.28
C TYR A 259 -0.72 12.91 -18.54
N LEU A 260 0.56 13.05 -18.20
CA LEU A 260 1.29 12.02 -17.47
C LEU A 260 0.74 11.77 -16.06
N ALA A 261 0.30 12.81 -15.34
CA ALA A 261 -0.36 12.64 -14.04
C ALA A 261 -1.64 11.79 -14.14
N LYS A 262 -2.39 11.88 -15.25
CA LYS A 262 -3.53 10.98 -15.52
C LYS A 262 -3.07 9.55 -15.82
N GLN A 263 -1.99 9.36 -16.59
CA GLN A 263 -1.42 8.03 -16.85
C GLN A 263 -0.94 7.34 -15.56
N MET A 264 -0.39 8.11 -14.59
CA MET A 264 -0.09 7.59 -13.26
C MET A 264 -1.37 7.17 -12.51
N LEU A 265 -2.41 8.01 -12.50
CA LEU A 265 -3.69 7.62 -11.89
C LEU A 265 -4.27 6.35 -12.52
N LEU A 266 -4.30 6.23 -13.85
CA LEU A 266 -4.82 5.05 -14.55
C LEU A 266 -4.11 3.74 -14.17
N ARG A 267 -2.85 3.81 -13.69
CA ARG A 267 -2.11 2.63 -13.21
C ARG A 267 -2.20 2.39 -11.70
N GLY A 268 -2.59 3.41 -10.93
CA GLY A 268 -2.70 3.35 -9.46
C GLY A 268 -4.12 3.25 -8.91
N TYR A 269 -5.13 3.61 -9.71
CA TYR A 269 -6.54 3.59 -9.34
C TYR A 269 -7.05 2.15 -9.15
N ARG A 270 -8.00 1.96 -8.22
CA ARG A 270 -8.65 0.68 -7.91
C ARG A 270 -10.16 0.85 -7.77
#